data_AF-A0A1Y2T2C3-F1
#
_entry.id   AF-A0A1Y2T2C3-F1
#
_cell.length_a   1.000
_cell.length_b   1.000
_cell.length_c   1.000
_cell.angle_alpha   90.00
_cell.angle_beta   90.00
_cell.angle_gamma   90.00
#
_symmetry.space_group_name_H-M   'P 1'
#
loop_
_entity.id
_entity.type
_entity.pdbx_description
1 polymer ?
#
loop_
_entity_poly.entity_id
_entity_poly.type
_entity_poly.pdbx_seq_one_letter_code
_entity_poly.pdbx_strand_id
1 'polypeptide(L)' 'MRLYNQNGSLLTTLVTRSNRDARNQWVQETVNLSSYAGQTVRLEFSVTTDWLLPTSFFIDDVELK' A
#
# COMPACT_ATOMS: atom_id res chain seq x y z
N MET A 1 1.30 1.85 1.04
CA MET A 1 -0.03 1.26 1.26
C MET A 1 -0.59 1.74 2.58
N ARG A 2 -1.76 2.38 2.54
CA ARG A 2 -2.42 3.01 3.70
C ARG A 2 -3.82 2.41 3.86
N LEU A 3 -4.27 2.33 5.10
CA LEU A 3 -5.60 1.83 5.44
C LEU A 3 -6.43 2.97 6.03
N TYR A 4 -7.64 3.15 5.50
CA TYR A 4 -8.58 4.17 5.92
C TYR A 4 -9.87 3.52 6.43
N ASN A 5 -10.56 4.18 7.35
CA ASN A 5 -11.92 3.79 7.70
C ASN A 5 -12.92 4.24 6.63
N GLN A 6 -14.17 3.84 6.77
CA GLN A 6 -15.25 4.19 5.83
C GLN A 6 -15.45 5.71 5.66
N ASN A 7 -15.10 6.52 6.67
CA ASN A 7 -15.23 7.98 6.64
C ASN A 7 -13.98 8.67 6.05
N GLY A 8 -12.99 7.92 5.56
CA GLY A 8 -11.78 8.47 4.96
C GLY A 8 -10.71 8.92 5.97
N SER A 9 -10.87 8.64 7.26
CA SER A 9 -9.82 8.87 8.25
C SER A 9 -8.76 7.78 8.16
N LEU A 10 -7.48 8.16 8.23
CA LEU A 10 -6.36 7.22 8.21
C LEU A 10 -6.37 6.39 9.49
N LEU A 11 -6.47 5.07 9.35
CA LEU A 11 -6.33 4.11 10.46
C LEU A 11 -4.86 3.79 10.71
N THR A 12 -4.11 3.46 9.64
CA THR A 12 -2.69 3.14 9.74
C THR A 12 -1.98 3.18 8.38
N THR A 13 -0.65 3.25 8.41
CA THR A 13 0.20 2.98 7.24
C THR A 13 0.73 1.55 7.36
N LEU A 14 0.37 0.70 6.40
CA LEU A 14 0.71 -0.72 6.42
C LEU A 14 2.09 -0.99 5.83
N VAL A 15 2.43 -0.31 4.73
CA VAL A 15 3.71 -0.49 4.01
C VAL A 15 4.19 0.85 3.47
N THR A 16 5.48 1.12 3.62
CA THR A 16 6.21 2.23 3.00
C THR A 16 7.32 1.68 2.11
N ARG A 17 7.40 2.18 0.88
CA ARG A 17 8.46 1.88 -0.10
C ARG A 17 9.05 3.19 -0.61
N SER A 18 10.34 3.16 -0.94
CA SER A 18 11.11 4.29 -1.43
C SER A 18 11.93 3.89 -2.65
N ASN A 19 12.57 4.85 -3.31
CA ASN A 19 13.52 4.57 -4.40
C ASN A 19 14.64 3.59 -4.02
N ARG A 20 14.97 3.44 -2.72
CA ARG A 20 15.95 2.45 -2.23
C ARG A 20 15.45 1.00 -2.31
N ASP A 21 14.15 0.81 -2.44
CA ASP A 21 13.49 -0.50 -2.48
C ASP A 21 13.19 -0.95 -3.92
N ALA A 22 13.45 -0.10 -4.92
CA ALA A 22 13.21 -0.42 -6.32
C ALA A 22 14.09 -1.59 -6.77
N ARG A 23 13.47 -2.60 -7.40
CA ARG A 23 14.13 -3.80 -7.92
C ARG A 23 13.52 -4.19 -9.24
N ASN A 24 14.31 -4.75 -10.15
CA ASN A 24 13.83 -5.28 -11.42
C ASN A 24 13.31 -6.72 -11.28
N GLN A 25 12.43 -6.94 -10.30
CA GLN A 25 11.82 -8.24 -10.03
C GLN A 25 10.50 -8.05 -9.26
N TRP A 26 9.56 -8.99 -9.43
CA TRP A 26 8.37 -9.07 -8.61
C TRP A 26 8.71 -9.53 -7.20
N VAL A 27 8.10 -8.91 -6.19
CA VAL A 27 8.26 -9.26 -4.78
C VAL A 27 6.87 -9.36 -4.17
N GLN A 28 6.57 -10.47 -3.51
CA GLN A 28 5.30 -10.64 -2.84
C GLN A 28 5.28 -9.89 -1.51
N GLU A 29 4.25 -9.08 -1.31
CA GLU A 29 3.97 -8.36 -0.07
C GLU A 29 2.71 -8.95 0.58
N THR A 30 2.73 -9.15 1.90
CA THR A 30 1.55 -9.61 2.63
C THR A 30 1.43 -8.81 3.93
N VAL A 31 0.22 -8.35 4.23
CA VAL A 31 -0.08 -7.59 5.44
C VAL A 31 -1.21 -8.27 6.21
N ASN A 32 -1.11 -8.27 7.53
CA ASN A 32 -2.16 -8.81 8.37
C ASN A 32 -3.20 -7.72 8.67
N LEU A 33 -4.47 -7.98 8.33
CA LEU A 33 -5.61 -7.09 8.57
C LEU A 33 -6.57 -7.62 9.64
N SER A 34 -6.24 -8.68 10.38
CA SER A 34 -7.13 -9.34 11.33
C SER A 34 -7.68 -8.40 12.41
N SER A 35 -6.92 -7.38 12.81
CA SER A 35 -7.36 -6.35 13.76
C SER A 35 -8.52 -5.48 13.25
N TYR A 36 -8.81 -5.53 11.95
CA TYR A 36 -9.89 -4.79 11.29
C TYR A 36 -11.03 -5.72 10.84
N ALA A 37 -11.03 -6.99 11.26
CA ALA A 37 -12.10 -7.93 10.92
C ALA A 37 -13.47 -7.40 11.36
N GLY A 38 -14.46 -7.54 10.48
CA GLY A 38 -15.82 -7.03 10.70
C GLY A 38 -16.00 -5.53 10.46
N GLN A 39 -14.95 -4.80 10.08
CA GLN A 39 -15.04 -3.37 9.73
C GLN A 39 -15.00 -3.17 8.21
N THR A 40 -15.73 -2.17 7.72
CA THR A 40 -15.55 -1.66 6.36
C THR A 40 -14.35 -0.72 6.34
N VAL A 41 -13.33 -1.08 5.57
CA VAL A 41 -12.08 -0.30 5.41
C VAL A 41 -11.78 -0.06 3.93
N ARG A 42 -10.97 0.96 3.65
CA ARG A 42 -10.43 1.25 2.32
C ARG A 42 -8.92 1.08 2.33
N LEU A 43 -8.41 0.21 1.48
CA LEU A 43 -6.99 0.08 1.20
C LEU A 43 -6.59 1.04 0.07
N GLU A 44 -5.52 1.80 0.25
CA GLU A 44 -5.03 2.75 -0.75
C GLU A 44 -3.54 2.52 -1.05
N PHE A 45 -3.23 2.46 -2.34
CA PHE A 45 -1.88 2.53 -2.87
C PHE A 45 -1.64 3.93 -3.40
N SER A 46 -0.92 4.74 -2.64
CA SER A 46 -0.56 6.10 -3.03
C SER A 46 0.95 6.23 -3.20
N VAL A 47 1.34 7.05 -4.17
CA VAL A 47 2.73 7.35 -4.53
C VAL A 47 2.92 8.86 -4.46
N THR A 48 4.09 9.29 -3.99
CA THR A 48 4.51 10.69 -4.05
C THR A 48 5.92 10.71 -4.63
N THR A 49 6.07 11.38 -5.76
CA THR A 49 7.36 11.60 -6.42
C THR A 49 7.48 13.05 -6.81
N ASP A 50 8.70 13.54 -6.97
CA ASP A 50 8.93 14.75 -7.74
C ASP A 50 8.96 14.43 -9.25
N TRP A 51 8.97 15.49 -10.07
CA TRP A 51 8.98 15.38 -11.53
C TRP A 51 10.38 15.17 -12.12
N LEU A 52 11.45 15.39 -11.32
CA LEU A 52 12.83 15.33 -11.78
C LEU A 52 13.36 13.89 -11.76
N LEU A 53 13.04 13.13 -10.71
CA LEU A 53 13.53 11.78 -10.47
C LEU A 53 12.39 10.85 -9.99
N PRO A 54 11.39 10.56 -10.85
CA PRO A 54 10.30 9.67 -10.48
C PRO A 54 10.80 8.24 -10.28
N THR A 55 10.24 7.55 -9.29
CA THR A 55 10.37 6.10 -9.14
C THR A 55 8.99 5.47 -9.28
N SER A 56 8.89 4.45 -10.12
CA SER A 56 7.65 3.72 -10.34
C SER A 56 7.66 2.38 -9.58
N PHE A 57 6.50 2.01 -9.06
CA PHE A 57 6.23 0.68 -8.54
C PHE A 57 5.03 0.12 -9.29
N PHE A 58 5.09 -1.17 -9.63
CA PHE A 58 4.01 -1.91 -10.27
C PHE A 58 3.39 -2.84 -9.23
N ILE A 59 2.07 -3.00 -9.29
CA ILE A 59 1.30 -3.84 -8.38
C ILE A 59 0.49 -4.78 -9.25
N ASP A 60 0.51 -6.05 -8.91
CA ASP A 60 -0.26 -7.09 -9.58
C ASP A 60 -0.78 -8.10 -8.53
N ASP A 61 -1.76 -8.91 -8.92
CA ASP A 61 -2.33 -10.00 -8.10
C ASP A 61 -2.78 -9.56 -6.69
N VAL A 62 -3.52 -8.45 -6.59
CA VAL A 62 -4.07 -7.98 -5.30
C VAL A 62 -5.21 -8.88 -4.84
N GLU A 63 -4.99 -9.61 -3.75
CA GLU A 63 -5.94 -10.55 -3.16
C GLU A 63 -6.23 -10.21 -1.68
N LEU A 64 -7.48 -10.43 -1.26
CA LEU A 64 -7.90 -10.45 0.15
C LEU A 64 -8.42 -11.84 0.49
N LYS A 65 -7.96 -12.42 1.60
CA LYS A 65 -8.32 -13.75 2.08
C LYS A 65 -9.16 -13.68 3.35
#